data_AF-A0A1G0M4U1-F1
#
_entry.id   AF-A0A1G0M4U1-F1
#
_cell.length_a   1.000
_cell.length_b   1.000
_cell.length_c   1.000
_cell.angle_alpha   90.00
_cell.angle_beta   90.00
_cell.angle_gamma   90.00
#
_symmetry.space_group_name_H-M   'P 1'
#
loop_
_entity.id
_entity.type
_entity.pdbx_description
1 polymer ?
#
loop_
_entity_poly.entity_id
_entity_poly.type
_entity_poly.pdbx_seq_one_letter_code
_entity_poly.pdbx_strand_id
1 'polypeptide(L)'
;MIPHKPPSHAYIKSCLTPSKFPGCQKNFRCRYTTATAMLQELLSGLADQSLEAKPKRFLAPEMLLIDEVGFDRLEQHDAKNANLFHKVIDGCYCKGSTIVTTNIDFEALGDYLGDPVITAATVDRMVHHSIIINIEGPSWPPAARVATAKRQAVAPPLKT
;
A
#
# COMPACT_ATOMS: atom_id res chain seq x y z
N MET A 1 -25.98 -14.19 -8.67
CA MET A 1 -24.60 -14.51 -9.08
C MET A 1 -23.71 -13.53 -8.35
N ILE A 2 -23.01 -13.96 -7.29
CA ILE A 2 -22.13 -13.06 -6.52
C ILE A 2 -20.90 -12.86 -7.40
N PRO A 3 -20.52 -11.62 -7.78
CA PRO A 3 -19.32 -11.42 -8.57
C PRO A 3 -18.15 -11.97 -7.76
N HIS A 4 -17.46 -12.98 -8.30
CA HIS A 4 -16.19 -13.44 -7.78
C HIS A 4 -15.26 -12.21 -7.82
N LYS A 5 -14.98 -11.62 -6.65
CA LYS A 5 -13.99 -10.55 -6.56
C LYS A 5 -12.65 -11.18 -6.99
N PRO A 6 -11.88 -10.54 -7.88
CA PRO A 6 -10.55 -11.03 -8.23
C PRO A 6 -9.68 -11.18 -6.98
N PRO A 7 -8.68 -12.08 -6.99
CA PRO A 7 -7.78 -12.27 -5.86
C PRO A 7 -7.17 -10.95 -5.43
N SER A 8 -7.26 -10.66 -4.13
CA SER A 8 -6.61 -9.51 -3.54
C SER A 8 -5.14 -9.84 -3.34
N HIS A 9 -4.25 -9.04 -3.90
CA HIS A 9 -2.82 -9.26 -3.79
C HIS A 9 -2.24 -8.32 -2.73
N ALA A 10 -1.53 -8.88 -1.75
CA ALA A 10 -0.80 -8.11 -0.76
C ALA A 10 0.71 -8.27 -1.02
N TYR A 11 1.41 -7.16 -1.10
CA TYR A 11 2.83 -7.08 -1.38
C TYR A 11 3.54 -6.57 -0.16
N ILE A 12 4.50 -7.36 0.33
CA ILE A 12 5.40 -6.93 1.39
C ILE A 12 6.76 -6.74 0.76
N LYS A 13 7.08 -5.50 0.43
CA LYS A 13 8.42 -5.11 0.00
C LYS A 13 9.26 -4.79 1.23
N SER A 14 9.92 -5.81 1.77
CA SER A 14 10.93 -5.64 2.81
C SER A 14 12.30 -5.50 2.15
N CYS A 15 12.75 -4.27 1.88
CA CYS A 15 14.15 -4.02 1.57
C CYS A 15 15.06 -4.05 2.81
N LEU A 16 14.47 -4.25 3.99
CA LEU A 16 15.24 -4.54 5.19
C LEU A 16 15.84 -5.94 5.04
N THR A 17 17.17 -6.01 5.09
CA THR A 17 17.91 -7.25 5.29
C THR A 17 17.24 -8.08 6.40
N PRO A 18 17.29 -9.42 6.36
CA PRO A 18 16.63 -10.29 7.35
C PRO A 18 16.94 -9.93 8.83
N SER A 19 18.05 -9.22 9.08
CA SER A 19 18.43 -8.69 10.39
C SER A 19 17.57 -7.54 10.91
N LYS A 20 16.69 -6.96 10.09
CA LYS A 20 15.84 -5.80 10.43
C LYS A 20 14.33 -6.09 10.34
N PHE A 21 13.91 -7.36 10.29
CA PHE A 21 12.53 -7.77 10.59
C PHE A 21 12.43 -8.32 12.04
N PRO A 22 12.66 -7.52 13.11
CA PRO A 22 12.40 -8.00 14.46
C PRO A 22 10.90 -7.90 14.68
N GLY A 23 10.25 -9.05 14.91
CA GLY A 23 8.83 -9.08 15.26
C GLY A 23 8.53 -8.10 16.39
N CYS A 24 7.62 -7.15 16.14
CA CYS A 24 6.90 -6.24 17.07
C CYS A 24 7.60 -5.66 18.33
N GLN A 25 8.89 -5.88 18.56
CA GLN A 25 9.59 -5.55 19.82
C GLN A 25 10.48 -4.30 19.71
N LYS A 26 10.56 -3.68 18.52
CA LYS A 26 11.17 -2.36 18.33
C LYS A 26 10.11 -1.37 17.87
N ASN A 27 10.09 -0.17 18.46
CA ASN A 27 9.24 0.95 18.05
C ASN A 27 9.67 1.49 16.68
N PHE A 28 9.22 0.84 15.60
CA PHE A 28 9.39 1.37 14.26
C PHE A 28 8.42 2.51 14.00
N ARG A 29 8.89 3.57 13.35
CA ARG A 29 8.00 4.62 12.85
C ARG A 29 7.29 4.11 11.61
N CYS A 30 6.00 3.87 11.73
CA CYS A 30 5.15 3.38 10.64
C CYS A 30 4.20 4.48 10.15
N ARG A 31 3.88 4.48 8.85
CA ARG A 31 2.82 5.32 8.27
C ARG A 31 1.88 4.47 7.44
N TYR A 32 0.59 4.69 7.62
CA TYR A 32 -0.48 4.14 6.79
C TYR A 32 -1.03 5.23 5.88
N THR A 33 -1.37 4.87 4.66
CA THR A 33 -2.12 5.70 3.72
C THR A 33 -2.83 4.82 2.70
N THR A 34 -3.98 5.26 2.17
CA THR A 34 -4.47 4.71 0.90
C THR A 34 -3.69 5.34 -0.26
N ALA A 35 -3.65 4.66 -1.40
CA ALA A 35 -3.04 5.18 -2.63
C ALA A 35 -3.67 6.51 -3.05
N THR A 36 -4.99 6.59 -3.01
CA THR A 36 -5.78 7.79 -3.30
C THR A 36 -5.44 8.95 -2.37
N ALA A 37 -5.41 8.72 -1.05
CA ALA A 37 -5.11 9.78 -0.07
C ALA A 37 -3.67 10.30 -0.23
N MET A 38 -2.73 9.40 -0.52
CA MET A 38 -1.35 9.77 -0.81
C MET A 38 -1.28 10.67 -2.05
N LEU A 39 -1.94 10.28 -3.14
CA LEU A 39 -1.98 11.05 -4.37
C LEU A 39 -2.65 12.41 -4.18
N GLN A 40 -3.75 12.50 -3.42
CA GLN A 40 -4.39 13.78 -3.07
C GLN A 40 -3.43 14.72 -2.32
N GLU A 41 -2.68 14.19 -1.33
CA GLU A 41 -1.68 14.98 -0.61
C GLU A 41 -0.59 15.46 -1.57
N LEU A 42 -0.09 14.61 -2.47
CA LEU A 42 0.93 14.99 -3.45
C LEU A 42 0.43 15.98 -4.52
N LEU A 43 -0.79 15.80 -5.02
CA LEU A 43 -1.44 16.69 -5.98
C LEU A 43 -1.67 18.08 -5.39
N SER A 44 -2.13 18.15 -4.13
CA SER A 44 -2.21 19.43 -3.43
C SER A 44 -0.83 20.11 -3.34
N GLY A 45 0.24 19.33 -3.21
CA GLY A 45 1.65 19.76 -3.26
C GLY A 45 2.07 20.39 -4.58
N LEU A 46 1.50 19.89 -5.68
CA LEU A 46 1.74 20.44 -7.00
C LEU A 46 1.02 21.78 -7.16
N ALA A 47 -0.20 21.90 -6.64
CA ALA A 47 -1.01 23.11 -6.70
C ALA A 47 -0.45 24.27 -5.84
N ASP A 48 0.13 23.96 -4.68
CA ASP A 48 0.69 24.95 -3.74
C ASP A 48 2.23 25.08 -3.82
N GLN A 49 2.87 24.46 -4.82
CA GLN A 49 4.32 24.45 -5.03
C GLN A 49 5.14 23.85 -3.87
N SER A 50 4.53 23.08 -2.98
CA SER A 50 5.20 22.40 -1.85
C SER A 50 5.58 20.93 -2.13
N LEU A 51 5.56 20.52 -3.40
CA LEU A 51 5.81 19.14 -3.83
C LEU A 51 7.19 18.58 -3.42
N GLU A 52 8.17 19.41 -3.09
CA GLU A 52 9.46 18.92 -2.56
C GLU A 52 9.37 18.45 -1.11
N ALA A 53 8.45 19.00 -0.32
CA ALA A 53 8.30 18.70 1.09
C ALA A 53 7.37 17.50 1.33
N LYS A 54 6.24 17.42 0.61
CA LYS A 54 5.19 16.42 0.86
C LYS A 54 5.64 14.95 0.69
N PRO A 55 6.41 14.56 -0.36
CA PRO A 55 6.93 13.21 -0.49
C PRO A 55 7.78 12.78 0.71
N LYS A 56 8.55 13.69 1.31
CA LYS A 56 9.42 13.38 2.47
C LYS A 56 8.61 12.81 3.64
N ARG A 57 7.33 13.15 3.76
CA ARG A 57 6.43 12.62 4.79
C ARG A 57 6.13 11.13 4.64
N PHE A 58 6.15 10.63 3.40
CA PHE A 58 6.00 9.21 3.08
C PHE A 58 7.33 8.47 3.11
N LEU A 59 8.45 9.17 2.93
CA LEU A 59 9.81 8.60 2.95
C LEU A 59 10.46 8.59 4.35
N ALA A 60 10.01 9.43 5.27
CA ALA A 60 10.56 9.53 6.64
C ALA A 60 10.31 8.31 7.55
N PRO A 61 9.16 7.59 7.46
CA PRO A 61 8.91 6.37 8.24
C PRO A 61 9.85 5.23 7.85
N GLU A 62 10.10 4.31 8.79
CA GLU A 62 10.85 3.08 8.54
C GLU A 62 10.00 2.01 7.85
N MET A 63 8.68 2.10 8.03
CA MET A 63 7.69 1.28 7.34
C MET A 63 6.57 2.16 6.78
N LEU A 64 6.29 2.01 5.49
CA LEU A 64 5.15 2.64 4.81
C LEU A 64 4.17 1.56 4.35
N LEU A 65 2.90 1.69 4.72
CA LEU A 65 1.80 0.85 4.24
C LEU A 65 0.93 1.68 3.30
N ILE A 66 0.86 1.27 2.04
CA ILE A 66 0.03 1.85 0.98
C ILE A 66 -1.09 0.87 0.67
N ASP A 67 -2.31 1.26 0.98
CA ASP A 67 -3.49 0.41 0.84
C ASP A 67 -4.29 0.78 -0.41
N GLU A 68 -5.03 -0.19 -0.95
CA GLU A 68 -6.02 -0.02 -2.02
C GLU A 68 -5.46 0.57 -3.33
N VAL A 69 -4.22 0.22 -3.70
CA VAL A 69 -3.67 0.61 -5.02
C VAL A 69 -4.50 -0.03 -6.13
N GLY A 70 -4.75 0.72 -7.20
CA GLY A 70 -5.46 0.21 -8.36
C GLY A 70 -6.97 0.20 -8.22
N PHE A 71 -7.53 0.91 -7.24
CA PHE A 71 -8.97 0.88 -6.95
C PHE A 71 -9.72 2.17 -7.31
N ASP A 72 -9.17 3.35 -7.02
CA ASP A 72 -9.88 4.63 -7.20
C ASP A 72 -9.64 5.29 -8.56
N ARG A 73 -10.72 5.78 -9.20
CA ARG A 73 -10.66 6.52 -10.47
C ARG A 73 -9.71 7.72 -10.46
N LEU A 74 -9.45 8.32 -9.30
CA LEU A 74 -8.48 9.41 -9.18
C LEU A 74 -7.12 9.00 -9.74
N GLU A 75 -6.67 7.78 -9.47
CA GLU A 75 -5.37 7.26 -9.92
C GLU A 75 -5.25 7.25 -11.45
N GLN A 76 -6.36 7.00 -12.15
CA GLN A 76 -6.42 6.92 -13.62
C GLN A 76 -6.57 8.30 -14.30
N HIS A 77 -6.90 9.35 -13.56
CA HIS A 77 -7.40 10.60 -14.13
C HIS A 77 -6.33 11.43 -14.85
N ASP A 78 -5.07 11.37 -14.43
CA ASP A 78 -3.97 12.16 -14.99
C ASP A 78 -2.67 11.35 -14.95
N ALA A 79 -1.92 11.30 -16.06
CA ALA A 79 -0.60 10.66 -16.15
C ALA A 79 0.40 11.23 -15.13
N LYS A 80 0.17 12.44 -14.60
CA LYS A 80 0.95 12.97 -13.47
C LYS A 80 0.83 12.11 -12.21
N ASN A 81 -0.28 11.41 -12.02
CA ASN A 81 -0.48 10.53 -10.86
C ASN A 81 0.49 9.35 -10.89
N ALA A 82 0.73 8.76 -12.06
CA ALA A 82 1.77 7.75 -12.25
C ALA A 82 3.14 8.27 -11.78
N ASN A 83 3.51 9.47 -12.20
CA ASN A 83 4.78 10.09 -11.84
C ASN A 83 4.89 10.38 -10.33
N LEU A 84 3.83 10.87 -9.71
CA LEU A 84 3.78 11.12 -8.27
C LEU A 84 3.87 9.83 -7.46
N PHE A 85 3.15 8.80 -7.88
CA PHE A 85 3.20 7.47 -7.27
C PHE A 85 4.60 6.85 -7.41
N HIS A 86 5.16 6.88 -8.62
CA HIS A 86 6.53 6.42 -8.89
C HIS A 86 7.55 7.10 -7.98
N LYS A 87 7.45 8.42 -7.78
CA LYS A 87 8.37 9.19 -6.92
C LYS A 87 8.39 8.69 -5.48
N VAL A 88 7.26 8.23 -4.94
CA VAL A 88 7.20 7.65 -3.59
C VAL A 88 7.80 6.24 -3.58
N ILE A 89 7.45 5.40 -4.54
CA ILE A 89 7.94 4.01 -4.64
C ILE A 89 9.46 3.97 -4.85
N ASP A 90 9.99 4.77 -5.77
CA ASP A 90 11.43 4.91 -6.01
C ASP A 90 12.13 5.54 -4.80
N GLY A 91 11.49 6.53 -4.15
CA GLY A 91 12.00 7.12 -2.93
C GLY A 91 12.18 6.10 -1.79
N CYS A 92 11.27 5.14 -1.66
CA CYS A 92 11.31 4.07 -0.65
C CYS A 92 12.23 2.90 -1.05
N TYR A 93 12.54 2.77 -2.34
CA TYR A 93 13.33 1.67 -2.89
C TYR A 93 14.68 1.55 -2.18
N CYS A 94 14.94 0.38 -1.57
CA CYS A 94 16.14 0.07 -0.80
C CYS A 94 16.43 0.97 0.42
N LYS A 95 15.46 1.77 0.89
CA LYS A 95 15.64 2.67 2.06
C LYS A 95 14.79 2.30 3.27
N GLY A 96 13.65 1.65 3.07
CA GLY A 96 12.75 1.22 4.14
C GLY A 96 11.90 0.01 3.73
N SER A 97 11.03 -0.44 4.63
CA SER A 97 10.02 -1.44 4.28
C SER A 97 8.78 -0.75 3.72
N THR A 98 8.23 -1.27 2.63
CA THR A 98 6.97 -0.80 2.05
C THR A 98 6.03 -1.98 1.91
N ILE A 99 4.83 -1.86 2.45
CA ILE A 99 3.75 -2.81 2.21
C ILE A 99 2.77 -2.14 1.26
N VAL A 100 2.38 -2.84 0.20
CA VAL A 100 1.40 -2.36 -0.77
C VAL A 100 0.29 -3.38 -0.88
N THR A 101 -0.96 -2.96 -0.82
CA THR A 101 -2.11 -3.84 -1.13
C THR A 101 -2.74 -3.37 -2.44
N THR A 102 -3.15 -4.32 -3.28
CA THR A 102 -3.89 -4.04 -4.51
C THR A 102 -4.91 -5.14 -4.76
N ASN A 103 -6.02 -4.76 -5.38
CA ASN A 103 -7.05 -5.72 -5.83
C ASN A 103 -6.95 -6.00 -7.34
N ILE A 104 -5.92 -5.48 -8.02
CA ILE A 104 -5.66 -5.69 -9.45
C ILE A 104 -4.28 -6.32 -9.66
N ASP A 105 -4.18 -7.09 -10.74
CA ASP A 105 -2.94 -7.74 -11.18
C ASP A 105 -1.92 -6.72 -11.69
N PHE A 106 -0.65 -7.09 -11.71
CA PHE A 106 0.43 -6.22 -12.17
C PHE A 106 0.30 -5.79 -13.63
N GLU A 107 -0.13 -6.72 -14.49
CA GLU A 107 -0.37 -6.44 -15.91
C GLU A 107 -1.44 -5.34 -16.04
N ALA A 108 -2.52 -5.44 -15.27
CA ALA A 108 -3.59 -4.45 -15.23
C ALA A 108 -3.14 -3.13 -14.58
N LEU A 109 -2.26 -3.19 -13.57
CA LEU A 109 -1.70 -2.00 -12.94
C LEU A 109 -0.93 -1.15 -13.95
N GLY A 110 -0.21 -1.79 -14.87
CA GLY A 110 0.46 -1.20 -16.04
C GLY A 110 -0.40 -0.21 -16.82
N ASP A 111 -1.62 -0.65 -17.16
CA ASP A 111 -2.59 0.14 -17.90
C ASP A 111 -3.35 1.16 -17.02
N TYR A 112 -3.39 0.92 -15.71
CA TYR A 112 -4.24 1.64 -14.78
C TYR A 112 -3.76 3.07 -14.46
N LEU A 113 -2.46 3.28 -14.31
CA LEU A 113 -1.88 4.56 -13.84
C LEU A 113 -1.79 5.64 -14.95
N GLY A 114 -2.16 5.31 -16.19
CA GLY A 114 -2.29 6.28 -17.31
C GLY A 114 -0.99 6.61 -18.04
N ASP A 115 0.16 6.09 -17.61
CA ASP A 115 1.43 6.14 -18.33
C ASP A 115 2.11 4.76 -18.26
N PRO A 116 2.08 3.94 -19.33
CA PRO A 116 2.57 2.57 -19.28
C PRO A 116 4.08 2.49 -19.04
N VAL A 117 4.87 3.49 -19.45
CA VAL A 117 6.33 3.49 -19.29
C VAL A 117 6.70 3.72 -17.83
N ILE A 118 6.14 4.76 -17.21
CA ILE A 118 6.37 5.07 -15.80
C ILE A 118 5.79 3.97 -14.91
N THR A 119 4.66 3.41 -15.31
CA THR A 119 4.02 2.35 -14.55
C THR A 119 4.82 1.06 -14.57
N ALA A 120 5.32 0.64 -15.73
CA ALA A 120 6.22 -0.51 -15.83
C ALA A 120 7.46 -0.33 -14.96
N ALA A 121 8.09 0.86 -14.98
CA ALA A 121 9.21 1.17 -14.10
C ALA A 121 8.83 1.12 -12.62
N THR A 122 7.61 1.55 -12.26
CA THR A 122 7.13 1.49 -10.87
C THR A 122 6.91 0.05 -10.41
N VAL A 123 6.25 -0.76 -11.24
CA VAL A 123 6.00 -2.18 -10.97
C VAL A 123 7.31 -2.93 -10.82
N ASP A 124 8.27 -2.72 -11.72
CA ASP A 124 9.62 -3.28 -11.62
C ASP A 124 10.23 -3.01 -10.24
N ARG A 125 10.19 -1.74 -9.79
CA ARG A 125 10.68 -1.38 -8.47
C ARG A 125 9.86 -1.99 -7.34
N MET A 126 8.55 -2.16 -7.46
CA MET A 126 7.72 -2.78 -6.42
C MET A 126 8.04 -4.26 -6.26
N VAL A 127 8.21 -4.98 -7.37
CA VAL A 127 8.44 -6.43 -7.40
C VAL A 127 9.87 -6.77 -7.01
N HIS A 128 10.83 -5.93 -7.39
CA HIS A 128 12.24 -6.15 -7.10
C HIS A 128 12.51 -6.13 -5.57
N HIS A 129 13.01 -7.25 -5.05
CA HIS A 129 13.18 -7.54 -3.61
C HIS A 129 11.88 -7.51 -2.78
N SER A 130 10.78 -8.01 -3.33
CA SER A 130 9.52 -8.16 -2.60
C SER A 130 9.16 -9.60 -2.27
N ILE A 131 8.34 -9.76 -1.23
CA ILE A 131 7.59 -10.98 -0.97
C ILE A 131 6.17 -10.72 -1.44
N ILE A 132 5.73 -11.52 -2.42
CA ILE A 132 4.37 -11.45 -2.97
C ILE A 132 3.50 -12.44 -2.21
N ILE A 133 2.42 -11.95 -1.62
CA ILE A 133 1.42 -12.77 -0.93
C ILE A 133 0.12 -12.66 -1.71
N ASN A 134 -0.22 -13.73 -2.43
CA ASN A 134 -1.53 -13.82 -3.06
C ASN A 134 -2.58 -14.24 -2.01
N ILE A 135 -3.63 -13.44 -1.85
CA ILE A 135 -4.71 -13.74 -0.91
C ILE A 135 -5.93 -14.17 -1.72
N GLU A 136 -6.15 -15.48 -1.74
CA GLU A 136 -7.32 -16.10 -2.34
C GLU A 136 -8.36 -16.41 -1.26
N GLY A 137 -9.60 -16.03 -1.50
CA GLY A 137 -10.69 -16.36 -0.60
C GLY A 137 -11.97 -15.53 -0.84
N PRO A 138 -13.11 -15.99 -0.32
CA PRO A 138 -14.35 -15.23 -0.40
C PRO A 138 -14.20 -13.90 0.35
N SER A 139 -14.74 -12.83 -0.22
CA SER A 139 -14.78 -11.54 0.47
C SER A 139 -15.52 -11.70 1.80
N TRP A 140 -14.90 -11.21 2.87
CA TRP A 140 -15.49 -11.32 4.20
C TRP A 140 -16.76 -10.46 4.28
N PRO A 141 -17.96 -11.05 4.43
CA PRO A 141 -19.19 -10.28 4.41
C PRO A 141 -19.27 -9.34 5.62
N PRO A 142 -19.93 -8.17 5.51
CA PRO A 142 -20.13 -7.26 6.64
C PRO A 142 -20.74 -7.95 7.87
N ALA A 143 -21.66 -8.90 7.65
CA ALA A 143 -22.29 -9.68 8.72
C ALA A 143 -21.28 -10.51 9.53
N ALA A 144 -20.23 -11.00 8.88
CA ALA A 144 -19.19 -11.77 9.54
C ALA A 144 -18.20 -10.87 10.32
N ARG A 145 -18.07 -9.57 9.97
CA ARG A 145 -17.24 -8.59 10.73
C ARG A 145 -17.77 -8.41 12.15
N VAL A 146 -19.09 -8.41 12.32
CA VAL A 146 -19.78 -8.22 13.61
C VAL A 146 -19.63 -9.46 14.50
N ALA A 147 -19.61 -10.66 13.93
CA ALA A 147 -19.49 -11.91 14.67
C ALA A 147 -18.10 -12.09 15.31
N THR A 148 -17.03 -11.69 14.62
CA THR A 148 -15.65 -11.81 15.14
C THR A 148 -15.33 -10.73 16.17
N ALA A 149 -15.82 -9.50 16.00
CA ALA A 149 -15.64 -8.42 16.97
C ALA A 149 -16.23 -8.77 18.35
N LYS A 150 -17.35 -9.52 18.39
CA LYS A 150 -17.94 -10.02 19.65
C LYS A 150 -17.11 -11.11 20.33
N ARG A 151 -16.29 -11.87 19.60
CA ARG A 151 -15.43 -12.92 20.18
C ARG A 151 -14.18 -12.37 20.87
N GLN A 152 -13.66 -11.22 20.44
CA GLN A 152 -12.47 -10.60 21.05
C GLN A 152 -12.78 -9.75 22.29
N ALA A 153 -14.05 -9.45 22.57
CA ALA A 153 -14.47 -8.67 23.74
C ALA A 153 -14.59 -9.50 25.04
N VAL A 154 -14.34 -10.80 25.02
CA VAL A 154 -14.31 -11.65 26.22
C VAL A 154 -12.87 -12.07 26.51
N ALA A 155 -12.06 -11.12 26.99
CA ALA A 155 -10.83 -11.47 27.67
C ALA A 155 -11.18 -12.03 29.08
N PRO A 156 -10.62 -13.17 29.51
CA PRO A 156 -10.89 -13.70 30.84
C PRO A 156 -10.37 -12.73 31.92
N PRO A 157 -11.06 -12.61 33.07
CA PRO A 157 -10.63 -11.69 34.12
C PRO A 157 -9.24 -12.11 34.63
N LEU A 158 -8.35 -11.12 34.72
CA LEU A 158 -7.06 -11.26 35.38
C LEU A 158 -7.31 -11.71 36.82
N LYS A 159 -6.90 -12.94 37.15
CA LYS A 159 -6.88 -13.41 38.55
C LYS A 159 -5.86 -12.56 39.29
N THR A 160 -6.31 -11.92 40.36
CA THR A 160 -5.46 -11.34 41.41
C THR A 160 -4.92 -12.44 42.31
#